data_AF-A0A954ZF10-F1
#
_entry.id   AF-A0A954ZF10-F1
#
_cell.length_a   1.000
_cell.length_b   1.000
_cell.length_c   1.000
_cell.angle_alpha   90.00
_cell.angle_beta   90.00
_cell.angle_gamma   90.00
#
_symmetry.space_group_name_H-M   'P 1'
#
loop_
_entity.id
_entity.type
_entity.pdbx_description
1 polymer ?
#
loop_
_entity_poly.entity_id
_entity_poly.type
_entity_poly.pdbx_seq_one_letter_code
_entity_poly.pdbx_strand_id
1 'polypeptide(L)'
;MVGTWAENTEDAHVELSCRWTTNQNFLLLSYRVVRDEAVDFQVSQIIGWDPQKQVIRSWQFDSDGGYGVGRWKATSDGWSVQTRQVLQDGRNAAATYFYDRPADDRLRFRSLGREIEGELVEDIEPLELGRVSED
;
A
#
# COMPACT_ATOMS: atom_id res chain seq x y z
N MET A 1 -9.97 -5.09 -1.53
CA MET A 1 -9.04 -3.99 -1.91
C MET A 1 -9.65 -3.08 -2.95
N VAL A 2 -10.17 -3.56 -4.09
CA VAL A 2 -10.84 -2.69 -5.08
C VAL A 2 -11.95 -1.86 -4.44
N GLY A 3 -11.96 -0.55 -4.73
CA GLY A 3 -12.83 0.46 -4.15
C GLY A 3 -12.05 1.64 -3.56
N THR A 4 -12.79 2.57 -2.98
CA THR A 4 -12.25 3.72 -2.25
C THR A 4 -12.46 3.52 -0.74
N TRP A 5 -11.44 3.86 0.01
CA TRP A 5 -11.36 3.70 1.46
C TRP A 5 -10.74 4.94 2.06
N ALA A 6 -11.19 5.34 3.24
CA ALA A 6 -10.63 6.49 3.94
C ALA A 6 -10.75 6.36 5.45
N GLU A 7 -9.93 7.11 6.17
CA GLU A 7 -10.01 7.27 7.62
C GLU A 7 -9.58 8.69 7.99
N ASN A 8 -10.21 9.25 9.04
CA ASN A 8 -9.76 10.49 9.66
C ASN A 8 -9.04 10.13 10.95
N THR A 9 -7.74 10.38 11.02
CA THR A 9 -6.98 10.29 12.28
C THR A 9 -6.99 11.65 12.98
N GLU A 10 -6.39 11.74 14.15
CA GLU A 10 -6.26 13.01 14.87
C GLU A 10 -5.47 14.06 14.08
N ASP A 11 -4.48 13.62 13.28
CA ASP A 11 -3.51 14.51 12.64
C ASP A 11 -3.58 14.51 11.10
N ALA A 12 -4.38 13.62 10.48
CA ALA A 12 -4.42 13.47 9.03
C ALA A 12 -5.73 12.85 8.53
N HIS A 13 -6.05 13.14 7.27
CA HIS A 13 -6.99 12.36 6.49
C HIS A 13 -6.22 11.38 5.60
N VAL A 14 -6.55 10.10 5.65
CA VAL A 14 -5.90 9.08 4.83
C VAL A 14 -6.89 8.51 3.82
N GLU A 15 -6.48 8.46 2.55
CA GLU A 15 -7.28 7.89 1.46
C GLU A 15 -6.54 6.75 0.77
N LEU A 16 -7.27 5.70 0.41
CA LEU A 16 -6.82 4.65 -0.47
C LEU A 16 -7.86 4.43 -1.57
N SER A 17 -7.45 4.58 -2.82
CA SER A 17 -8.27 4.19 -3.98
C SER A 17 -7.59 3.06 -4.72
N CYS A 18 -8.35 2.03 -5.09
CA CYS A 18 -7.85 0.89 -5.83
C CYS A 18 -8.85 0.53 -6.93
N ARG A 19 -8.41 0.55 -8.19
CA ARG A 19 -9.26 0.29 -9.34
C ARG A 19 -8.55 -0.53 -10.40
N TRP A 20 -9.32 -1.23 -11.22
CA TRP A 20 -8.77 -1.89 -12.40
C TRP A 20 -8.29 -0.88 -13.44
N THR A 21 -7.20 -1.22 -14.12
CA THR A 21 -6.80 -0.58 -15.37
C THR A 21 -7.65 -1.08 -16.54
N THR A 22 -7.45 -0.51 -17.72
CA THR A 22 -7.99 -1.06 -18.98
C THR A 22 -7.71 -2.56 -19.07
N ASN A 23 -8.71 -3.32 -19.55
CA ASN A 23 -8.69 -4.77 -19.69
C ASN A 23 -8.52 -5.57 -18.38
N GLN A 24 -8.58 -4.94 -17.20
CA GLN A 24 -8.58 -5.60 -15.89
C GLN A 24 -7.40 -6.58 -15.66
N ASN A 25 -6.23 -6.29 -16.25
CA ASN A 25 -5.03 -7.09 -16.02
C ASN A 25 -4.15 -6.53 -14.89
N PHE A 26 -4.28 -5.23 -14.62
CA PHE A 26 -3.58 -4.56 -13.53
C PHE A 26 -4.57 -3.79 -12.67
N LEU A 27 -4.22 -3.62 -11.40
CA LEU A 27 -4.82 -2.66 -10.49
C LEU A 27 -3.92 -1.43 -10.42
N LEU A 28 -4.54 -0.26 -10.39
CA LEU A 28 -3.91 0.98 -9.97
C LEU A 28 -4.39 1.29 -8.55
N LEU A 29 -3.45 1.39 -7.62
CA LEU A 29 -3.68 1.77 -6.24
C LEU A 29 -3.02 3.13 -5.98
N SER A 30 -3.75 4.05 -5.37
CA SER A 30 -3.23 5.31 -4.84
C SER A 30 -3.53 5.38 -3.35
N TYR A 31 -2.51 5.66 -2.56
CA TYR A 31 -2.59 5.94 -1.13
C TYR A 31 -2.17 7.38 -0.88
N ARG A 32 -2.95 8.17 -0.14
CA ARG A 32 -2.67 9.58 0.15
C ARG A 32 -2.85 9.87 1.63
N VAL A 33 -1.91 10.63 2.18
CA VAL A 33 -2.00 11.25 3.50
C VAL A 33 -2.16 12.74 3.27
N VAL A 34 -3.25 13.30 3.78
CA VAL A 34 -3.61 14.71 3.65
C VAL A 34 -3.54 15.35 5.04
N ARG A 35 -2.81 16.45 5.16
CA ARG A 35 -2.67 17.26 6.39
C ARG A 35 -2.81 18.73 6.01
N ASP A 36 -3.47 19.52 6.85
CA ASP A 36 -3.68 20.95 6.61
C ASP A 36 -4.19 21.26 5.18
N GLU A 37 -5.12 20.44 4.69
CA GLU A 37 -5.71 20.53 3.35
C GLU A 37 -4.73 20.33 2.17
N ALA A 38 -3.50 19.89 2.44
CA ALA A 38 -2.48 19.57 1.45
C ALA A 38 -2.12 18.08 1.46
N VAL A 39 -1.74 17.55 0.30
CA VAL A 39 -1.19 16.18 0.21
C VAL A 39 0.22 16.21 0.80
N ASP A 40 0.37 15.63 1.99
CA ASP A 40 1.63 15.49 2.72
C ASP A 40 2.47 14.36 2.11
N PHE A 41 1.83 13.23 1.80
CA PHE A 41 2.49 12.06 1.23
C PHE A 41 1.56 11.28 0.31
N GLN A 42 2.09 10.73 -0.78
CA GLN A 42 1.33 9.90 -1.71
C GLN A 42 2.15 8.72 -2.20
N VAL A 43 1.52 7.55 -2.35
CA VAL A 43 2.07 6.38 -3.03
C VAL A 43 1.17 6.02 -4.21
N SER A 44 1.77 5.82 -5.38
CA SER A 44 1.14 5.23 -6.56
C SER A 44 1.69 3.84 -6.80
N GLN A 45 0.81 2.85 -7.00
CA GLN A 45 1.19 1.47 -7.18
C GLN A 45 0.44 0.81 -8.34
N ILE A 46 1.16 0.02 -9.14
CA ILE A 46 0.59 -0.86 -10.15
C ILE A 46 0.75 -2.29 -9.65
N ILE A 47 -0.33 -3.08 -9.64
CA ILE A 47 -0.35 -4.46 -9.14
C ILE A 47 -0.89 -5.36 -10.25
N GLY A 48 -0.23 -6.48 -10.55
CA GLY A 48 -0.71 -7.42 -11.56
C GLY A 48 0.01 -8.76 -11.54
N TRP A 49 -0.43 -9.67 -12.40
CA TRP A 49 0.21 -10.97 -12.57
C TRP A 49 1.52 -10.85 -13.36
N ASP A 50 2.62 -11.36 -12.80
CA ASP A 50 3.90 -11.56 -13.48
C ASP A 50 3.94 -13.00 -14.01
N PRO A 51 3.71 -13.23 -15.32
CA PRO A 51 3.67 -14.58 -15.88
C PRO A 51 5.04 -15.26 -15.91
N GLN A 52 6.14 -14.51 -15.89
CA GLN A 52 7.50 -15.06 -15.91
C GLN A 52 7.85 -15.63 -14.52
N LYS A 53 7.42 -14.96 -13.46
CA LYS A 53 7.69 -15.38 -12.07
C LYS A 53 6.54 -16.17 -11.46
N GLN A 54 5.40 -16.25 -12.16
CA GLN A 54 4.16 -16.88 -11.71
C GLN A 54 3.71 -16.39 -10.33
N VAL A 55 3.71 -15.07 -10.15
CA VAL A 55 3.26 -14.41 -8.92
C VAL A 55 2.53 -13.13 -9.22
N ILE A 56 1.70 -12.67 -8.27
CA ILE A 56 1.25 -11.29 -8.27
C ILE A 56 2.43 -10.42 -7.83
N ARG A 57 2.72 -9.39 -8.62
CA ARG A 57 3.80 -8.44 -8.40
C ARG A 57 3.23 -7.02 -8.41
N SER A 58 3.89 -6.14 -7.68
CA SER A 58 3.61 -4.72 -7.73
C SER A 58 4.85 -3.87 -7.91
N TRP A 59 4.64 -2.66 -8.42
CA TRP A 59 5.62 -1.57 -8.49
C TRP A 59 5.01 -0.36 -7.81
N GLN A 60 5.76 0.30 -6.93
CA GLN A 60 5.30 1.46 -6.19
C GLN A 60 6.26 2.63 -6.34
N PHE A 61 5.71 3.83 -6.29
CA PHE A 61 6.42 5.11 -6.38
C PHE A 61 5.79 6.05 -5.36
N ASP A 62 6.59 6.62 -4.48
CA ASP A 62 6.13 7.60 -3.50
C ASP A 62 6.44 9.04 -3.94
N SER A 63 5.74 10.00 -3.35
CA SER A 63 5.85 11.43 -3.66
C SER A 63 7.19 12.05 -3.29
N ASP A 64 7.96 11.38 -2.42
CA ASP A 64 9.28 11.82 -2.00
C ASP A 64 10.37 11.38 -2.98
N GLY A 65 10.02 10.52 -3.96
CA GLY A 65 10.94 10.03 -5.00
C GLY A 65 11.49 8.64 -4.73
N GLY A 66 11.00 7.95 -3.71
CA GLY A 66 11.24 6.53 -3.49
C GLY A 66 10.45 5.64 -4.45
N TYR A 67 10.97 4.45 -4.70
CA TYR A 67 10.31 3.45 -5.53
C TYR A 67 10.61 2.04 -5.06
N GLY A 68 9.78 1.07 -5.45
CA GLY A 68 10.00 -0.30 -5.04
C GLY A 68 9.16 -1.32 -5.76
N VAL A 69 9.36 -2.58 -5.38
CA VAL A 69 8.61 -3.72 -5.87
C VAL A 69 8.08 -4.55 -4.73
N GLY A 70 6.94 -5.19 -4.95
CA GLY A 70 6.29 -6.08 -3.98
C GLY A 70 5.98 -7.45 -4.60
N ARG A 71 6.17 -8.52 -3.84
CA ARG A 71 5.72 -9.87 -4.18
C ARG A 71 4.57 -10.25 -3.27
N TRP A 72 3.42 -10.54 -3.87
CA TRP A 72 2.18 -10.78 -3.15
C TRP A 72 1.96 -12.27 -2.94
N LYS A 73 1.41 -12.61 -1.76
CA LYS A 73 1.00 -13.96 -1.40
C LYS A 73 -0.32 -13.88 -0.65
N ALA A 74 -1.29 -14.70 -1.08
CA ALA A 74 -2.56 -14.83 -0.39
C ALA A 74 -2.36 -15.39 1.02
N THR A 75 -3.14 -14.87 1.97
CA THR A 75 -3.25 -15.37 3.35
C THR A 75 -4.68 -15.85 3.59
N SER A 76 -5.00 -16.31 4.80
CA SER A 76 -6.38 -16.65 5.20
C SER A 76 -7.34 -15.47 5.07
N ASP A 77 -6.85 -14.26 5.38
CA ASP A 77 -7.70 -13.08 5.59
C ASP A 77 -7.44 -11.96 4.58
N GLY A 78 -6.55 -12.19 3.60
CA GLY A 78 -6.23 -11.23 2.55
C GLY A 78 -4.87 -11.50 1.89
N TRP A 79 -3.95 -10.55 2.04
CA TRP A 79 -2.68 -10.53 1.33
C TRP A 79 -1.51 -10.18 2.24
N SER A 80 -0.37 -10.81 1.98
CA SER A 80 0.95 -10.40 2.47
C SER A 80 1.81 -9.99 1.28
N VAL A 81 2.61 -8.94 1.44
CA VAL A 81 3.46 -8.40 0.37
C VAL A 81 4.85 -8.19 0.92
N GLN A 82 5.82 -8.96 0.41
CA GLN A 82 7.22 -8.72 0.70
C GLN A 82 7.74 -7.64 -0.24
N THR A 83 8.27 -6.56 0.31
CA THR A 83 8.68 -5.38 -0.44
C THR A 83 10.20 -5.19 -0.42
N ARG A 84 10.71 -4.59 -1.49
CA ARG A 84 12.05 -4.00 -1.55
C ARG A 84 11.94 -2.63 -2.21
N GLN A 85 12.55 -1.64 -1.59
CA GLN A 85 12.41 -0.24 -1.95
C GLN A 85 13.79 0.43 -1.99
N VAL A 86 13.87 1.49 -2.77
CA VAL A 86 14.92 2.50 -2.72
C VAL A 86 14.24 3.79 -2.27
N LEU A 87 14.72 4.37 -1.17
CA LEU A 87 14.24 5.63 -0.64
C LEU A 87 14.79 6.80 -1.48
N GLN A 88 14.22 7.98 -1.28
CA GLN A 88 14.64 9.20 -1.99
C GLN A 88 16.13 9.55 -1.87
N ASP A 89 16.77 9.12 -0.79
CA ASP A 89 18.21 9.33 -0.52
C ASP A 89 19.10 8.19 -1.05
N GLY A 90 18.51 7.22 -1.76
CA GLY A 90 19.21 6.08 -2.35
C GLY A 90 19.39 4.88 -1.41
N ARG A 91 18.98 4.99 -0.14
CA ARG A 91 19.04 3.86 0.80
C ARG A 91 18.04 2.77 0.42
N ASN A 92 18.44 1.52 0.62
CA ASN A 92 17.57 0.37 0.48
C ASN A 92 16.69 0.21 1.72
N ALA A 93 15.43 -0.12 1.48
CA ALA A 93 14.49 -0.47 2.52
C ALA A 93 13.72 -1.74 2.16
N ALA A 94 13.23 -2.46 3.17
CA ALA A 94 12.33 -3.57 2.99
C ALA A 94 11.29 -3.61 4.11
N ALA A 95 10.18 -4.28 3.85
CA ALA A 95 9.09 -4.48 4.79
C ALA A 95 8.18 -5.61 4.31
N THR A 96 7.36 -6.14 5.21
CA THR A 96 6.20 -6.97 4.84
C THR A 96 4.92 -6.20 5.10
N TYR A 97 4.17 -5.92 4.03
CA TYR A 97 2.84 -5.31 4.15
C TYR A 97 1.78 -6.40 4.29
N PHE A 98 0.74 -6.11 5.06
CA PHE A 98 -0.44 -6.94 5.15
C PHE A 98 -1.66 -6.10 4.82
N TYR A 99 -2.51 -6.66 3.95
CA TYR A 99 -3.83 -6.12 3.63
C TYR A 99 -4.86 -7.18 3.98
N ASP A 100 -5.74 -6.89 4.92
CA ASP A 100 -6.81 -7.80 5.32
C ASP A 100 -8.15 -7.05 5.47
N ARG A 101 -9.26 -7.79 5.46
CA ARG A 101 -10.61 -7.22 5.58
C ARG A 101 -11.27 -7.73 6.86
N PRO A 102 -11.16 -7.00 7.98
CA PRO A 102 -11.81 -7.42 9.23
C PRO A 102 -13.34 -7.35 9.15
N ALA A 103 -13.89 -6.55 8.22
CA ALA A 103 -15.31 -6.48 7.89
C ALA A 103 -15.51 -6.08 6.42
N ASP A 104 -16.75 -6.15 5.92
CA ASP A 104 -17.07 -5.76 4.55
C ASP A 104 -16.86 -4.27 4.27
N ASP A 105 -17.00 -3.41 5.26
CA ASP A 105 -16.78 -1.97 5.14
C ASP A 105 -15.41 -1.54 5.67
N ARG A 106 -14.53 -2.50 6.00
CA ARG A 106 -13.20 -2.22 6.56
C ARG A 106 -12.07 -2.83 5.74
N LEU A 107 -11.02 -2.04 5.53
CA LEU A 107 -9.74 -2.47 5.00
C LEU A 107 -8.68 -2.16 6.04
N ARG A 108 -7.87 -3.14 6.42
CA ARG A 108 -6.75 -2.93 7.34
C ARG A 108 -5.42 -3.07 6.62
N PHE A 109 -4.53 -2.13 6.90
CA PHE A 109 -3.14 -2.13 6.47
C PHE A 109 -2.21 -2.26 7.67
N ARG A 110 -1.15 -3.06 7.54
CA ARG A 110 -0.03 -3.14 8.49
C ARG A 110 1.28 -3.20 7.73
N SER A 111 2.33 -2.60 8.26
CA SER A 111 3.69 -2.73 7.73
C SER A 111 4.62 -3.22 8.85
N LEU A 112 5.06 -4.46 8.73
CA LEU A 112 5.86 -5.13 9.75
C LEU A 112 7.26 -5.49 9.25
N GLY A 113 8.20 -5.65 10.18
CA GLY A 113 9.59 -6.02 9.90
C GLY A 113 10.25 -5.01 8.97
N ARG A 114 10.03 -3.73 9.24
CA ARG A 114 10.60 -2.64 8.44
C ARG A 114 12.10 -2.56 8.69
N GLU A 115 12.87 -2.41 7.62
CA GLU A 115 14.31 -2.20 7.68
C GLU A 115 14.76 -1.10 6.72
N ILE A 116 15.84 -0.41 7.09
CA ILE A 116 16.58 0.53 6.24
C ILE A 116 18.06 0.17 6.34
N GLU A 117 18.71 -0.12 5.20
CA GLU A 117 20.09 -0.59 5.15
C GLU A 117 20.36 -1.81 6.07
N GLY A 118 19.35 -2.67 6.24
CA GLY A 118 19.42 -3.87 7.09
C GLY A 118 19.20 -3.62 8.58
N GLU A 119 19.04 -2.37 9.00
CA GLU A 119 18.69 -2.03 10.39
C GLU A 119 17.18 -1.96 10.56
N LEU A 120 16.66 -2.65 11.58
CA LEU A 120 15.23 -2.63 11.90
C LEU A 120 14.80 -1.24 12.35
N VAL A 121 13.68 -0.79 11.81
CA VAL A 121 12.98 0.44 12.23
C VAL A 121 11.60 0.10 12.74
N GLU A 122 10.95 1.07 13.37
CA GLU A 122 9.63 0.88 13.96
C GLU A 122 8.60 0.44 12.90
N ASP A 123 7.77 -0.53 13.26
CA ASP A 123 6.64 -0.97 12.45
C ASP A 123 5.58 0.13 12.33
N ILE A 124 4.68 0.03 11.34
CA ILE A 124 3.54 0.93 11.27
C ILE A 124 2.37 0.27 11.99
N GLU A 125 1.83 0.96 12.99
CA GLU A 125 0.61 0.56 13.70
C GLU A 125 -0.52 0.25 12.70
N PRO A 126 -1.41 -0.71 13.01
CA PRO A 126 -2.49 -1.06 12.11
C PRO A 126 -3.37 0.14 11.77
N LEU A 127 -3.44 0.46 10.47
CA LEU A 127 -4.35 1.46 9.95
C LEU A 127 -5.61 0.76 9.43
N GLU A 128 -6.76 1.04 10.03
CA GLU A 128 -8.06 0.59 9.53
C GLU A 128 -8.72 1.74 8.75
N LEU A 129 -9.25 1.43 7.58
CA LEU A 129 -9.89 2.35 6.65
C LEU A 129 -11.34 1.93 6.45
N GLY A 130 -12.26 2.89 6.56
CA GLY A 130 -13.67 2.71 6.22
C GLY A 130 -13.92 2.79 4.71
N ARG A 131 -14.85 1.99 4.19
CA ARG A 131 -15.28 2.08 2.80
C ARG A 131 -16.00 3.41 2.55
N VAL A 132 -15.59 4.12 1.50
CA VAL A 132 -16.29 5.31 1.02
C VAL A 132 -17.34 4.87 0.00
N SER A 133 -18.60 5.23 0.22
CA SER A 133 -19.67 5.02 -0.76
C SER A 133 -19.42 5.88 -1.99
N GLU A 134 -19.58 5.30 -3.18
CA GLU A 134 -19.74 6.08 -4.39
C GLU A 134 -21.17 6.61 -4.41
N ASP A 135 -21.35 7.94 -4.51
CA ASP A 135 -22.64 8.58 -4.77
C ASP A 135 -23.17 8.26 -6.18
#